data_AF-A0A7H4LZ44-F1
#
_entry.id   AF-A0A7H4LZ44-F1
#
_cell.length_a   1.000
_cell.length_b   1.000
_cell.length_c   1.000
_cell.angle_alpha   90.00
_cell.angle_beta   90.00
_cell.angle_gamma   90.00
#
_symmetry.space_group_name_H-M   'P 1'
#
loop_
_entity.id
_entity.type
_entity.pdbx_description
1 polymer ?
#
loop_
_entity_poly.entity_id
_entity_poly.type
_entity_poly.pdbx_seq_one_letter_code
_entity_poly.pdbx_strand_id
1 'polypeptide(L)'
;MAWQASAAEQPKELNLGILGGQNATQQIGDNQCVKQFLDKELKVDTKLRNSSDYSGVIQGLLGGKVDVVLSMSPSSYASVYINNPKAVDIVGLP
;
A
#
# COMPACT_ATOMS: atom_id res chain seq x y z
N MET A 1 -12.58 -16.95 10.83
CA MET A 1 -11.20 -17.27 11.24
C MET A 1 -10.55 -15.97 11.65
N ALA A 2 -10.28 -15.82 12.95
CA ALA A 2 -9.63 -14.62 13.49
C ALA A 2 -8.26 -14.48 12.83
N TRP A 3 -7.98 -13.30 12.29
CA TRP A 3 -6.63 -12.85 11.99
C TRP A 3 -5.85 -12.76 13.30
N GLN A 4 -5.36 -13.92 13.76
CA GLN A 4 -4.16 -13.90 14.55
C GLN A 4 -3.07 -13.51 13.57
N ALA A 5 -2.69 -12.23 13.60
CA ALA A 5 -1.33 -11.88 13.27
C ALA A 5 -0.47 -12.72 14.24
N SER A 6 -0.07 -13.92 13.79
CA SER A 6 1.12 -14.54 14.36
C SER A 6 2.15 -13.43 14.40
N ALA A 7 2.87 -13.32 15.51
CA ALA A 7 4.04 -12.46 15.63
C ALA A 7 5.18 -12.88 14.67
N ALA A 8 4.84 -13.34 13.46
CA ALA A 8 5.68 -13.43 12.30
C ALA A 8 6.04 -11.98 11.93
N GLU A 9 7.13 -11.53 12.55
CA GLU A 9 7.99 -10.45 12.10
C GLU A 9 7.23 -9.25 11.52
N GLN A 10 6.70 -8.38 12.39
CA GLN A 10 6.22 -7.07 11.94
C GLN A 10 7.33 -6.45 11.07
N PRO A 11 7.05 -6.16 9.79
CA PRO A 11 8.08 -5.67 8.91
C PRO A 11 8.56 -4.32 9.45
N LYS A 12 9.87 -4.15 9.58
CA LYS A 12 10.46 -2.89 10.09
C LYS A 12 10.12 -1.70 9.20
N GLU A 13 9.80 -1.96 7.93
CA GLU A 13 9.39 -0.96 6.94
C GLU A 13 8.06 -1.34 6.32
N LEU A 14 7.21 -0.35 6.07
CA LEU A 14 5.93 -0.51 5.36
C LEU A 14 5.92 0.36 4.11
N ASN A 15 5.84 -0.23 2.92
CA ASN A 15 5.81 0.51 1.66
C ASN A 15 4.36 0.86 1.29
N LEU A 16 3.89 2.03 1.73
CA LEU A 16 2.56 2.55 1.40
C LEU A 16 2.58 3.15 -0.01
N GLY A 17 1.85 2.51 -0.93
CA GLY A 17 1.64 3.01 -2.28
C GLY A 17 0.62 4.15 -2.30
N ILE A 18 1.01 5.28 -2.90
CA ILE A 18 0.13 6.41 -3.16
C ILE A 18 -0.19 6.41 -4.65
N LEU A 19 -1.49 6.41 -4.96
CA LEU A 19 -1.97 6.41 -6.33
C LEU A 19 -1.68 7.75 -7.01
N GLY A 20 -1.25 7.66 -8.27
CA GLY A 20 -0.90 8.82 -9.07
C GLY A 20 -2.07 9.72 -9.46
N GLY A 21 -1.74 10.85 -10.09
CA GLY A 21 -2.70 11.86 -10.54
C GLY A 21 -2.34 13.30 -10.12
N GLN A 22 -1.38 13.48 -9.22
CA GLN A 22 -0.82 14.79 -8.84
C GLN A 22 0.71 14.76 -8.82
N ASN A 23 1.34 15.90 -8.54
CA ASN A 23 2.79 16.02 -8.38
C ASN A 23 3.31 15.16 -7.20
N ALA A 24 4.43 14.46 -7.40
CA ALA A 24 4.97 13.50 -6.42
C ALA A 24 5.34 14.13 -5.07
N THR A 25 5.94 15.32 -5.07
CA THR A 25 6.34 16.01 -3.83
C THR A 25 5.12 16.41 -3.02
N GLN A 26 4.08 16.90 -3.71
CA GLN A 26 2.84 17.29 -3.06
C GLN A 26 2.12 16.08 -2.47
N GLN A 27 2.01 14.97 -3.20
CA GLN A 27 1.43 13.74 -2.68
C GLN A 27 2.16 13.22 -1.43
N ILE A 28 3.49 13.25 -1.43
CA ILE A 28 4.28 12.84 -0.26
C ILE A 28 3.98 13.76 0.92
N GLY A 29 3.88 15.08 0.70
CA GLY A 29 3.50 16.06 1.72
C GLY A 29 2.11 15.80 2.30
N ASP A 30 1.12 15.64 1.43
CA ASP A 30 -0.29 15.46 1.79
C ASP A 30 -0.54 14.16 2.57
N ASN A 31 0.31 13.14 2.39
CA ASN A 31 0.19 11.84 3.04
C ASN A 31 1.12 11.66 4.26
N GLN A 32 1.82 12.72 4.70
CA GLN A 32 2.67 12.64 5.90
C GLN A 32 1.88 12.28 7.16
N CYS A 33 0.63 12.76 7.29
CA CYS A 33 -0.23 12.42 8.43
C CYS A 33 -0.53 10.92 8.49
N VAL A 34 -0.73 10.28 7.33
CA VAL A 34 -0.96 8.83 7.22
C VAL A 34 0.30 8.07 7.61
N LYS A 35 1.48 8.51 7.13
CA LYS A 35 2.76 7.95 7.57
C LYS A 35 2.90 8.02 9.09
N GLN A 36 2.71 9.19 9.68
CA GLN A 36 2.85 9.39 11.13
C GLN A 36 1.89 8.51 11.93
N PHE A 37 0.65 8.36 11.45
CA PHE A 37 -0.33 7.48 12.07
C PHE A 37 0.10 6.01 12.02
N LEU A 38 0.49 5.52 10.83
CA LEU A 38 0.92 4.13 10.67
C LEU A 38 2.20 3.81 11.43
N ASP A 39 3.18 4.73 11.42
CA ASP A 39 4.43 4.57 12.18
C ASP A 39 4.15 4.43 13.67
N LYS A 40 3.24 5.25 14.20
CA LYS A 40 2.89 5.25 15.62
C LYS A 40 2.13 3.98 16.03
N GLU A 41 1.08 3.63 15.29
CA GLU A 41 0.18 2.54 15.67
C GLU A 41 0.79 1.16 15.37
N LEU A 42 1.52 1.03 14.25
CA LEU A 42 2.12 -0.24 13.84
C LEU A 42 3.56 -0.41 14.31
N LYS A 43 4.22 0.67 14.78
CA LYS A 43 5.65 0.68 15.18
C LYS A 43 6.60 0.27 14.05
N VAL A 44 6.33 0.75 12.84
CA VAL A 44 7.11 0.49 11.61
C VAL A 44 7.60 1.81 11.00
N ASP A 45 8.54 1.76 10.06
CA ASP A 45 8.90 2.91 9.23
C ASP A 45 8.15 2.88 7.89
N THR A 46 7.08 3.67 7.79
CA THR A 46 6.26 3.73 6.59
C THR A 46 6.95 4.55 5.50
N LYS A 47 7.31 3.93 4.38
CA LYS A 47 7.84 4.60 3.19
C LYS A 47 6.69 4.90 2.24
N LEU A 48 6.49 6.18 1.95
CA LEU A 48 5.53 6.62 0.94
C LEU A 48 6.09 6.37 -0.47
N ARG A 49 5.48 5.45 -1.21
CA ARG A 49 5.83 5.08 -2.59
C ARG A 49 4.84 5.73 -3.55
N ASN A 50 5.23 6.87 -4.10
CA ASN A 50 4.47 7.55 -5.14
C ASN A 50 4.66 6.85 -6.50
N SER A 51 3.62 6.90 -7.34
CA SER A 51 3.76 6.76 -8.79
C SER A 51 3.03 7.90 -9.49
N SER A 52 3.45 8.26 -10.70
CA SER A 52 2.78 9.25 -11.54
C SER A 52 1.42 8.76 -12.05
N ASP A 53 1.21 7.44 -12.13
CA ASP A 53 0.03 6.82 -12.70
C ASP A 53 -0.36 5.52 -11.97
N TYR A 54 -1.52 4.97 -12.35
CA TYR A 54 -2.03 3.71 -11.80
C TYR A 54 -1.16 2.51 -12.17
N SER A 55 -0.56 2.51 -13.35
CA SER A 55 0.24 1.39 -13.86
C SER A 55 1.47 1.16 -12.98
N GLY A 56 2.15 2.22 -12.54
CA GLY A 56 3.31 2.08 -11.66
C GLY A 56 2.95 1.52 -10.28
N VAL A 57 1.79 1.87 -9.71
CA VAL A 57 1.33 1.25 -8.45
C VAL A 57 0.96 -0.22 -8.64
N ILE A 58 0.28 -0.56 -9.74
CA ILE A 58 -0.05 -1.95 -10.11
C ILE A 58 1.23 -2.79 -10.26
N GLN A 59 2.23 -2.28 -10.97
CA GLN A 59 3.54 -2.95 -11.12
C GLN A 59 4.29 -3.03 -9.79
N GLY A 60 4.16 -2.01 -8.93
CA GLY A 60 4.71 -2.01 -7.58
C GLY A 60 4.14 -3.13 -6.71
N LEU A 61 2.82 -3.37 -6.80
CA LEU A 61 2.15 -4.48 -6.10
C LEU A 61 2.58 -5.84 -6.67
N LEU A 62 2.56 -6.01 -8.00
CA LEU A 62 3.00 -7.25 -8.65
C LEU A 62 4.47 -7.58 -8.37
N GLY A 63 5.31 -6.55 -8.26
CA GLY A 63 6.75 -6.67 -7.97
C GLY A 63 7.12 -6.71 -6.50
N GLY A 64 6.15 -6.68 -5.57
CA GLY A 64 6.41 -6.69 -4.12
C GLY A 64 7.20 -5.47 -3.62
N LYS A 65 7.04 -4.32 -4.28
CA LYS A 65 7.66 -3.04 -3.88
C LYS A 65 6.69 -2.12 -3.14
N VAL A 66 5.40 -2.46 -3.16
CA VAL A 66 4.31 -1.78 -2.47
C VAL A 66 3.59 -2.85 -1.64
N ASP A 67 3.41 -2.57 -0.35
CA ASP A 67 2.80 -3.50 0.61
C ASP A 67 1.31 -3.22 0.81
N VAL A 68 0.92 -1.95 0.77
CA VAL A 68 -0.47 -1.52 1.01
C VAL A 68 -0.83 -0.32 0.15
N VAL A 69 -2.08 -0.27 -0.30
CA VAL A 69 -2.69 0.88 -0.98
C VAL A 69 -4.07 1.10 -0.38
N LEU A 70 -4.33 2.27 0.22
CA LEU A 70 -5.57 2.53 0.96
C LEU A 70 -6.78 2.88 0.08
N SER A 71 -6.56 3.39 -1.14
CA SER A 71 -7.62 3.95 -1.98
C SER A 71 -7.62 3.41 -3.41
N MET A 72 -7.34 2.12 -3.60
CA MET A 72 -7.27 1.50 -4.92
C MET A 72 -8.65 1.33 -5.56
N SER A 73 -8.75 1.64 -6.87
CA SER A 73 -9.99 1.40 -7.61
C SER A 73 -10.21 -0.12 -7.82
N PRO A 74 -11.48 -0.58 -7.90
CA PRO A 74 -11.78 -2.00 -8.12
C PRO A 74 -11.18 -2.57 -9.41
N SER A 75 -11.10 -1.77 -10.48
CA SER A 75 -10.52 -2.19 -11.76
C SER A 75 -9.01 -2.39 -11.67
N SER A 76 -8.31 -1.54 -10.92
CA SER A 76 -6.88 -1.70 -10.68
C SER A 76 -6.60 -2.90 -9.79
N TYR A 77 -7.41 -3.13 -8.74
CA TYR A 77 -7.30 -4.35 -7.93
C TYR A 77 -7.48 -5.61 -8.79
N ALA A 78 -8.55 -5.66 -9.60
CA ALA A 78 -8.83 -6.79 -10.49
C ALA A 78 -7.66 -7.04 -11.45
N SER A 79 -7.04 -5.99 -11.97
CA SER A 79 -5.85 -6.08 -12.82
C SER A 79 -4.68 -6.79 -12.12
N VAL A 80 -4.37 -6.44 -10.86
CA VAL A 80 -3.31 -7.12 -10.10
C VAL A 80 -3.70 -8.57 -9.82
N TYR A 81 -4.94 -8.80 -9.34
CA TYR A 81 -5.43 -10.12 -8.95
C TYR A 81 -5.47 -11.11 -10.13
N ILE A 82 -5.91 -10.67 -11.32
CA ILE A 82 -5.93 -11.50 -12.53
C ILE A 82 -4.50 -11.89 -12.95
N ASN A 83 -3.54 -10.98 -12.81
CA ASN A 83 -2.14 -11.27 -13.17
C ASN A 83 -1.44 -12.16 -12.14
N ASN A 84 -1.67 -11.92 -10.85
CA ASN A 84 -1.15 -12.76 -9.77
C ASN A 84 -2.12 -12.72 -8.58
N PRO A 85 -2.93 -13.77 -8.38
CA PRO A 85 -3.90 -13.84 -7.29
C PRO A 85 -3.27 -13.80 -5.88
N LYS A 86 -1.96 -14.04 -5.78
CA LYS A 86 -1.22 -13.99 -4.50
C LYS A 86 -0.52 -12.65 -4.25
N ALA A 87 -0.54 -11.72 -5.22
CA ALA A 87 0.14 -10.42 -5.08
C ALA A 87 -0.68 -9.39 -4.29
N VAL A 88 -1.98 -9.62 -4.10
CA VAL A 88 -2.87 -8.67 -3.42
C VAL A 88 -3.99 -9.40 -2.71
N ASP A 89 -4.40 -8.87 -1.55
CA ASP A 89 -5.60 -9.28 -0.82
C ASP A 89 -6.44 -8.03 -0.49
N ILE A 90 -7.74 -8.20 -0.27
CA ILE A 90 -8.64 -7.11 0.15
C ILE A 90 -8.90 -7.21 1.64
N VAL A 91 -8.64 -6.11 2.33
CA VAL A 91 -9.01 -5.94 3.73
C VAL A 91 -10.16 -4.95 3.81
N GLY A 92 -11.35 -5.44 4.17
CA GLY A 92 -12.49 -4.59 4.49
C GLY A 92 -12.37 -4.07 5.92
N LEU A 93 -12.53 -2.77 6.12
CA LEU A 93 -12.81 -2.22 7.45
C LEU A 93 -14.33 -2.29 7.68
N PRO A 94 -14.80 -2.93 8.76
CA PRO A 94 -16.22 -2.99 9.08
C PRO A 94 -16.79 -1.62 9.50
#